data_AF-A0A8H8SIV0-F1
#
_entry.id   AF-A0A8H8SIV0-F1
#
_cell.length_a   1.000
_cell.length_b   1.000
_cell.length_c   1.000
_cell.angle_alpha   90.00
_cell.angle_beta   90.00
_cell.angle_gamma   90.00
#
_symmetry.space_group_name_H-M   'P 1'
#
loop_
_entity.id
_entity.type
_entity.pdbx_description
1 polymer ?
#
loop_
_entity_poly.entity_id
_entity_poly.type
_entity_poly.pdbx_seq_one_letter_code
_entity_poly.pdbx_strand_id
1 'polypeptide(L)'
;MAQQSPFKPLFLHLVDLFFNCWPNSRRVIHRPTFLSNLLEPPSSPRFPFIGLLHAICAAAALHSPYVSVAPMPDLRTRPTEDIFQEKTRVLDGRALAFDEQHFLLAKHQSMASARIGEHIMEATQACIINAWWSFSAGRWFDVWAMSSLAIRLSNAMGLNFSDDQQKSISERMRHKLLIHEPRSYTDIELRRNVFWCAYALQRYHLFVSPWCFDINDEDINQTLPATLESFEAGTDDGRERQTILSSDLFTAHSDNLDDFGIYIKCAIMLSRIHVLQHRHLQKYSTVEEVRASHEIQAIDAMTSAMK
;
A
#
# COMPACT_ATOMS: atom_id res chain seq x y z
N MET A 1 -10.02 -36.11 19.09
CA MET A 1 -8.69 -35.83 18.50
C MET A 1 -8.92 -35.21 17.13
N ALA A 2 -8.82 -33.88 17.01
CA ALA A 2 -9.00 -33.21 15.74
C ALA A 2 -7.77 -33.45 14.86
N GLN A 3 -7.93 -34.14 13.73
CA GLN A 3 -6.91 -34.21 12.68
C GLN A 3 -6.53 -32.77 12.32
N GLN A 4 -5.28 -32.37 12.62
CA GLN A 4 -4.75 -31.10 12.14
C GLN A 4 -4.69 -31.18 10.61
N SER A 5 -5.49 -30.36 9.95
CA SER A 5 -5.45 -30.20 8.51
C SER A 5 -4.01 -29.88 8.07
N PRO A 6 -3.43 -30.57 7.07
CA PRO A 6 -2.07 -30.32 6.58
C PRO A 6 -1.87 -28.89 6.07
N PHE A 7 -2.98 -28.18 5.80
CA PHE A 7 -3.00 -26.77 5.44
C PHE A 7 -2.61 -25.83 6.60
N LYS A 8 -2.80 -26.23 7.86
CA LYS A 8 -2.54 -25.35 9.02
C LYS A 8 -1.04 -25.10 9.24
N PRO A 9 -0.15 -26.11 9.21
CA PRO A 9 1.30 -25.88 9.29
C PRO A 9 1.84 -25.01 8.14
N LEU A 10 1.44 -25.31 6.90
CA LEU A 10 1.86 -24.52 5.73
C LEU A 10 1.42 -23.06 5.85
N PHE A 11 0.16 -22.83 6.21
CA PHE A 11 -0.37 -21.48 6.35
C PHE A 11 0.35 -20.67 7.43
N LEU A 12 0.60 -21.25 8.61
CA LEU A 12 1.35 -20.57 9.68
C LEU A 12 2.79 -20.25 9.25
N HIS A 13 3.43 -21.13 8.48
CA HIS A 13 4.73 -20.87 7.89
C HIS A 13 4.69 -19.69 6.90
N LEU A 14 3.66 -19.60 6.05
CA LEU A 14 3.47 -18.48 5.13
C LEU A 14 3.22 -17.16 5.88
N VAL A 15 2.47 -17.18 6.99
CA VAL A 15 2.27 -16.00 7.84
C VAL A 15 3.61 -15.51 8.42
N ASP A 16 4.46 -16.42 8.89
CA ASP A 16 5.78 -16.04 9.41
C ASP A 16 6.69 -15.47 8.31
N LEU A 17 6.74 -16.12 7.14
CA LEU A 17 7.45 -15.59 5.98
C LEU A 17 6.96 -14.21 5.56
N PHE A 18 5.66 -13.96 5.57
CA PHE A 18 5.10 -12.64 5.27
C PHE A 18 5.67 -11.57 6.21
N PHE A 19 5.63 -11.79 7.54
CA PHE A 19 6.13 -10.79 8.47
C PHE A 19 7.65 -10.61 8.47
N ASN A 20 8.41 -11.62 8.02
CA ASN A 20 9.87 -11.58 8.01
C ASN A 20 10.47 -11.12 6.67
N CYS A 21 9.83 -11.43 5.54
CA CYS A 21 10.38 -11.20 4.21
C CYS A 21 9.65 -10.11 3.42
N TRP A 22 8.38 -9.84 3.73
CA TRP A 22 7.58 -8.90 2.96
C TRP A 22 7.81 -7.43 3.40
N PRO A 23 8.13 -6.51 2.47
CA PRO A 23 8.38 -5.11 2.81
C PRO A 23 7.15 -4.45 3.46
N ASN A 24 7.40 -3.69 4.52
CA ASN A 24 6.37 -2.96 5.27
C ASN A 24 5.20 -3.82 5.78
N SER A 25 5.33 -5.15 5.85
CA SER A 25 4.29 -6.06 6.35
C SER A 25 3.79 -5.68 7.74
N ARG A 26 4.72 -5.34 8.63
CA ARG A 26 4.46 -4.88 10.01
C ARG A 26 3.92 -3.45 10.08
N ARG A 27 3.88 -2.71 8.97
CA ARG A 27 3.20 -1.39 8.85
C ARG A 27 1.78 -1.56 8.36
N VAL A 28 1.60 -2.38 7.32
CA VAL A 28 0.29 -2.66 6.75
C VAL A 28 -0.58 -3.42 7.73
N ILE A 29 0.00 -4.31 8.54
CA ILE A 29 -0.71 -5.12 9.54
C ILE A 29 -0.03 -4.99 10.89
N HIS A 30 -0.79 -4.65 11.94
CA HIS A 30 -0.30 -4.73 13.31
C HIS A 30 -0.13 -6.20 13.74
N ARG A 31 1.11 -6.69 13.69
CA ARG A 31 1.45 -8.11 13.88
C ARG A 31 0.91 -8.70 15.19
N PRO A 32 1.08 -8.08 16.37
CA PRO A 32 0.57 -8.65 17.63
C PRO A 32 -0.95 -8.89 17.61
N THR A 33 -1.71 -7.90 17.15
CA THR A 33 -3.17 -8.01 17.05
C THR A 33 -3.58 -9.07 16.03
N PHE A 34 -2.93 -9.10 14.86
CA PHE A 34 -3.23 -10.08 13.82
C PHE A 34 -3.01 -11.52 14.31
N LEU A 35 -1.86 -11.80 14.95
CA LEU A 35 -1.56 -13.13 15.46
C LEU A 35 -2.52 -13.55 16.57
N SER A 36 -2.92 -12.63 17.46
CA SER A 36 -3.96 -12.89 18.45
C SER A 36 -5.30 -13.22 17.79
N ASN A 37 -5.72 -12.44 16.79
CA ASN A 37 -6.96 -12.64 16.06
C ASN A 37 -6.97 -13.97 15.29
N LEU A 38 -5.81 -14.44 14.82
CA LEU A 38 -5.69 -15.70 14.10
C LEU A 38 -5.97 -16.94 14.97
N LEU A 39 -5.91 -16.80 16.30
CA LEU A 39 -6.27 -17.86 17.24
C LEU A 39 -7.80 -18.01 17.41
N GLU A 40 -8.57 -17.03 16.98
CA GLU A 40 -10.02 -17.06 17.03
C GLU A 40 -10.60 -18.09 16.04
N PRO A 41 -11.82 -18.62 16.29
CA PRO A 41 -12.50 -19.46 15.31
C PRO A 41 -12.89 -18.65 14.06
N PRO A 42 -12.93 -19.23 12.85
CA PRO A 42 -13.28 -18.53 11.61
C PRO A 42 -14.66 -17.83 11.59
N SER A 43 -15.56 -18.21 12.50
CA SER A 43 -16.87 -17.58 12.67
C SER A 43 -16.84 -16.33 13.56
N SER A 44 -15.72 -16.05 14.23
CA SER A 44 -15.56 -14.89 15.11
C SER A 44 -15.45 -13.61 14.27
N PRO A 45 -16.13 -12.52 14.63
CA PRO A 45 -15.96 -11.23 13.96
C PRO A 45 -14.55 -10.65 14.14
N ARG A 46 -13.76 -11.19 15.07
CA ARG A 46 -12.34 -10.83 15.26
C ARG A 46 -11.40 -11.67 14.41
N PHE A 47 -11.86 -12.76 13.81
CA PHE A 47 -11.02 -13.56 12.93
C PHE A 47 -10.59 -12.72 11.72
N PRO A 48 -9.33 -12.82 11.26
CA PRO A 48 -8.85 -12.00 10.15
C PRO A 48 -9.69 -12.21 8.89
N PHE A 49 -9.92 -11.11 8.18
CA PHE A 49 -10.61 -11.11 6.91
C PHE A 49 -10.01 -12.12 5.93
N ILE A 50 -10.85 -12.98 5.34
CA ILE A 50 -10.41 -14.06 4.46
C ILE A 50 -9.63 -13.55 3.24
N GLY A 51 -10.03 -12.42 2.65
CA GLY A 51 -9.29 -11.81 1.55
C GLY A 51 -7.86 -11.41 1.94
N LEU A 52 -7.67 -10.94 3.18
CA LEU A 52 -6.34 -10.61 3.71
C LEU A 52 -5.48 -11.86 3.89
N LEU A 53 -6.06 -12.96 4.37
CA LEU A 53 -5.34 -14.24 4.49
C LEU A 53 -4.87 -14.77 3.13
N HIS A 54 -5.71 -14.66 2.09
CA HIS A 54 -5.30 -15.03 0.74
C HIS A 54 -4.18 -14.11 0.21
N ALA A 55 -4.24 -12.81 0.45
CA ALA A 55 -3.18 -11.88 0.03
C ALA A 55 -1.83 -12.22 0.69
N ILE A 56 -1.85 -12.56 1.99
CA ILE A 56 -0.67 -13.02 2.73
C ILE A 56 -0.10 -14.30 2.11
N CYS A 57 -0.94 -15.29 1.79
CA CYS A 57 -0.49 -16.51 1.13
C CYS A 57 0.16 -16.25 -0.23
N ALA A 58 -0.43 -15.38 -1.06
CA ALA A 58 0.12 -15.03 -2.37
C ALA A 58 1.50 -14.37 -2.25
N ALA A 59 1.62 -13.37 -1.36
CA ALA A 59 2.87 -12.65 -1.13
C ALA A 59 3.97 -13.55 -0.55
N ALA A 60 3.65 -14.35 0.46
CA ALA A 60 4.62 -15.22 1.12
C ALA A 60 5.08 -16.41 0.26
N ALA A 61 4.26 -16.84 -0.71
CA ALA A 61 4.59 -17.95 -1.59
C ALA A 61 5.92 -17.76 -2.34
N LEU A 62 6.25 -16.51 -2.70
CA LEU A 62 7.52 -16.15 -3.36
C LEU A 62 8.76 -16.50 -2.54
N HIS A 63 8.62 -16.64 -1.22
CA HIS A 63 9.71 -16.91 -0.28
C HIS A 63 9.68 -18.34 0.28
N SER A 64 8.67 -19.14 -0.07
CA SER A 64 8.46 -20.47 0.51
C SER A 64 8.98 -21.57 -0.41
N PRO A 65 9.85 -22.47 0.08
CA PRO A 65 10.29 -23.63 -0.70
C PRO A 65 9.21 -24.72 -0.81
N TYR A 66 8.09 -24.58 -0.09
CA TYR A 66 7.03 -25.59 0.01
C TYR A 66 5.89 -25.39 -0.99
N VAL A 67 5.87 -24.29 -1.74
CA VAL A 67 4.85 -24.00 -2.74
C VAL A 67 5.51 -23.61 -4.05
N SER A 68 4.88 -23.97 -5.17
CA SER A 68 5.30 -23.53 -6.49
C SER A 68 4.58 -22.24 -6.87
N VAL A 69 5.35 -21.25 -7.30
CA VAL A 69 4.84 -19.98 -7.81
C VAL A 69 4.79 -19.96 -9.34
N ALA A 70 4.04 -19.03 -9.91
CA ALA A 70 4.03 -18.83 -11.35
C ALA A 70 5.42 -18.48 -11.87
N PRO A 71 5.84 -19.01 -13.03
CA PRO A 71 7.09 -18.61 -13.66
C PRO A 71 6.99 -17.16 -14.14
N MET A 72 8.11 -16.44 -14.06
CA MET A 72 8.20 -15.11 -14.67
C MET A 72 8.05 -15.19 -16.20
N PRO A 73 7.48 -14.16 -16.85
CA PRO A 73 7.38 -14.12 -18.31
C PRO A 73 8.74 -14.24 -19.00
N ASP A 74 8.85 -15.08 -20.04
CA ASP A 74 10.05 -15.16 -20.87
C ASP A 74 10.05 -14.03 -21.91
N LEU A 75 10.81 -12.97 -21.62
CA LEU A 75 10.93 -11.77 -22.47
C LEU A 75 11.59 -12.03 -23.83
N ARG A 76 12.18 -13.22 -24.08
CA ARG A 76 12.70 -13.59 -25.41
C ARG A 76 11.60 -13.99 -26.38
N THR A 77 10.48 -14.47 -25.83
CA THR A 77 9.35 -14.97 -26.63
C THR A 77 8.17 -14.00 -26.63
N ARG A 78 8.20 -12.98 -25.76
CA ARG A 78 7.07 -12.08 -25.50
C ARG A 78 7.53 -10.63 -25.44
N PRO A 79 6.80 -9.70 -26.09
CA PRO A 79 7.10 -8.28 -26.01
C PRO A 79 6.95 -7.76 -24.57
N THR A 80 7.79 -6.80 -24.20
CA THR A 80 7.73 -6.12 -22.89
C THR A 80 6.47 -5.29 -22.70
N GLU A 81 5.80 -4.95 -23.80
CA GLU A 81 4.59 -4.13 -23.84
C GLU A 81 3.31 -4.94 -23.53
N ASP A 82 3.39 -6.28 -23.53
CA ASP A 82 2.23 -7.12 -23.19
C ASP A 82 1.96 -7.11 -21.68
N ILE A 83 1.06 -6.22 -21.27
CA ILE A 83 0.62 -6.09 -19.87
C ILE A 83 -0.49 -7.10 -19.50
N PHE A 84 -0.99 -7.91 -20.44
CA PHE A 84 -2.12 -8.82 -20.26
C PHE A 84 -1.69 -10.28 -20.10
N GLN A 85 -0.83 -10.55 -19.13
CA GLN A 85 -0.23 -11.88 -18.88
C GLN A 85 -1.24 -13.04 -18.74
N GLU A 86 -2.47 -12.75 -18.32
CA GLU A 86 -3.53 -13.76 -18.19
C GLU A 86 -3.91 -14.36 -19.55
N LYS A 87 -3.96 -13.55 -20.60
CA LYS A 87 -4.18 -14.03 -21.97
C LYS A 87 -3.11 -15.04 -22.35
N THR A 88 -1.87 -14.75 -21.98
CA THR A 88 -0.73 -15.59 -22.31
C THR A 88 -0.74 -16.91 -21.53
N ARG A 89 -1.06 -16.87 -20.22
CA ARG A 89 -1.27 -18.08 -19.42
C ARG A 89 -2.31 -19.01 -20.05
N VAL A 90 -3.42 -18.46 -20.54
CA VAL A 90 -4.48 -19.22 -21.21
C VAL A 90 -4.00 -19.83 -22.52
N LEU A 91 -3.25 -19.08 -23.34
CA LEU A 91 -2.67 -19.59 -24.59
C LEU A 91 -1.67 -20.72 -24.36
N ASP A 92 -0.91 -20.66 -23.26
CA ASP A 92 0.03 -21.71 -22.86
C ASP A 92 -0.67 -22.97 -22.30
N GLY A 93 -1.99 -22.92 -22.08
CA GLY A 93 -2.73 -23.99 -21.40
C GLY A 93 -2.28 -24.21 -19.95
N ARG A 94 -1.59 -23.23 -19.33
CA ARG A 94 -1.03 -23.37 -17.98
C ARG A 94 -2.10 -23.16 -16.92
N ALA A 95 -2.23 -24.07 -15.97
CA ALA A 95 -3.09 -23.88 -14.80
C ALA A 95 -2.57 -22.75 -13.89
N LEU A 96 -3.46 -22.18 -13.07
CA LEU A 96 -3.06 -21.17 -12.07
C LEU A 96 -2.15 -21.80 -11.03
N ALA A 97 -1.01 -21.17 -10.76
CA ALA A 97 -0.12 -21.53 -9.67
C ALA A 97 -0.70 -21.13 -8.30
N PHE A 98 -0.08 -21.57 -7.21
CA PHE A 98 -0.58 -21.36 -5.85
C PHE A 98 -0.79 -19.87 -5.54
N ASP A 99 0.23 -19.06 -5.82
CA ASP A 99 0.24 -17.63 -5.61
C ASP A 99 -0.81 -16.89 -6.46
N GLU A 100 -0.96 -17.28 -7.73
CA GLU A 100 -1.99 -16.72 -8.62
C GLU A 100 -3.41 -17.05 -8.15
N GLN A 101 -3.66 -18.27 -7.66
CA GLN A 101 -4.96 -18.66 -7.09
C GLN A 101 -5.30 -17.79 -5.88
N HIS A 102 -4.35 -17.65 -4.95
CA HIS A 102 -4.52 -16.85 -3.75
C HIS A 102 -4.66 -15.36 -4.07
N PHE A 103 -3.91 -14.82 -5.04
CA PHE A 103 -4.08 -13.45 -5.52
C PHE A 103 -5.50 -13.20 -6.03
N LEU A 104 -6.03 -14.07 -6.90
CA LEU A 104 -7.37 -13.93 -7.47
C LEU A 104 -8.46 -14.04 -6.40
N LEU A 105 -8.30 -14.95 -5.44
CA LEU A 105 -9.23 -15.07 -4.31
C LEU A 105 -9.21 -13.82 -3.43
N ALA A 106 -8.03 -13.29 -3.10
CA ALA A 106 -7.90 -12.04 -2.36
C ALA A 106 -8.57 -10.87 -3.10
N LYS A 107 -8.32 -10.73 -4.41
CA LYS A 107 -8.92 -9.71 -5.28
C LYS A 107 -10.45 -9.81 -5.27
N HIS A 108 -10.99 -11.01 -5.46
CA HIS A 108 -12.43 -11.24 -5.44
C HIS A 108 -13.05 -10.89 -4.08
N GLN A 109 -12.43 -11.32 -2.98
CA GLN A 109 -12.91 -11.03 -1.63
C GLN A 109 -12.86 -9.53 -1.32
N SER A 110 -11.79 -8.82 -1.69
CA SER A 110 -11.70 -7.36 -1.50
C SER A 110 -12.79 -6.61 -2.26
N MET A 111 -13.09 -7.02 -3.50
CA MET A 111 -14.19 -6.41 -4.27
C MET A 111 -15.57 -6.72 -3.66
N ALA A 112 -15.79 -7.94 -3.16
CA ALA A 112 -17.02 -8.32 -2.50
C ALA A 112 -17.23 -7.52 -1.19
N SER A 113 -16.17 -7.40 -0.38
CA SER A 113 -16.13 -6.58 0.83
C SER A 113 -16.46 -5.11 0.52
N ALA A 114 -15.83 -4.52 -0.49
CA ALA A 114 -16.11 -3.15 -0.94
C ALA A 114 -17.55 -2.94 -1.40
N ARG A 115 -18.15 -3.96 -2.05
CA ARG A 115 -19.56 -3.91 -2.50
C ARG A 115 -20.54 -3.95 -1.33
N ILE A 116 -20.24 -4.73 -0.29
CA ILE A 116 -21.11 -4.90 0.88
C ILE A 116 -20.93 -3.73 1.85
N GLY A 117 -19.74 -3.12 1.91
CA GLY A 117 -19.43 -2.06 2.87
C GLY A 117 -18.83 -2.58 4.18
N GLU A 118 -18.34 -3.81 4.21
CA GLU A 118 -17.78 -4.47 5.41
C GLU A 118 -16.31 -4.79 5.21
N HIS A 119 -15.49 -4.80 6.27
CA HIS A 119 -14.06 -5.12 6.22
C HIS A 119 -13.23 -4.26 5.25
N ILE A 120 -13.63 -3.00 5.04
CA ILE A 120 -13.01 -2.11 4.04
C ILE A 120 -11.53 -1.83 4.34
N MET A 121 -11.16 -1.75 5.63
CA MET A 121 -9.78 -1.58 6.06
C MET A 121 -8.94 -2.80 5.66
N GLU A 122 -9.41 -4.01 5.97
CA GLU A 122 -8.72 -5.26 5.67
C GLU A 122 -8.69 -5.56 4.17
N ALA A 123 -9.74 -5.19 3.43
CA ALA A 123 -9.73 -5.22 1.97
C ALA A 123 -8.69 -4.26 1.38
N THR A 124 -8.52 -3.07 1.97
CA THR A 124 -7.48 -2.10 1.58
C THR A 124 -6.08 -2.68 1.84
N GLN A 125 -5.84 -3.26 3.02
CA GLN A 125 -4.59 -3.97 3.35
C GLN A 125 -4.30 -5.10 2.35
N ALA A 126 -5.32 -5.91 2.03
CA ALA A 126 -5.21 -6.97 1.04
C ALA A 126 -4.87 -6.43 -0.35
N CYS A 127 -5.44 -5.29 -0.75
CA CYS A 127 -5.11 -4.63 -2.02
C CYS A 127 -3.66 -4.14 -2.07
N ILE A 128 -3.14 -3.56 -0.99
CA ILE A 128 -1.73 -3.14 -0.89
C ILE A 128 -0.80 -4.34 -1.07
N ILE A 129 -1.07 -5.44 -0.36
CA ILE A 129 -0.27 -6.67 -0.43
C ILE A 129 -0.35 -7.26 -1.86
N ASN A 130 -1.55 -7.37 -2.42
CA ASN A 130 -1.73 -7.88 -3.78
C ASN A 130 -1.04 -7.00 -4.84
N ALA A 131 -1.06 -5.68 -4.70
CA ALA A 131 -0.42 -4.78 -5.66
C ALA A 131 1.10 -4.97 -5.69
N TRP A 132 1.72 -5.20 -4.53
CA TRP A 132 3.14 -5.49 -4.46
C TRP A 132 3.44 -6.93 -4.91
N TRP A 133 2.56 -7.92 -4.64
CA TRP A 133 2.73 -9.24 -5.27
C TRP A 133 2.68 -9.13 -6.81
N SER A 134 1.72 -8.37 -7.35
CA SER A 134 1.60 -8.16 -8.80
C SER A 134 2.84 -7.49 -9.38
N PHE A 135 3.46 -6.56 -8.66
CA PHE A 135 4.68 -5.89 -9.14
C PHE A 135 5.87 -6.86 -9.12
N SER A 136 5.98 -7.69 -8.08
CA SER A 136 7.00 -8.77 -8.02
C SER A 136 6.84 -9.78 -9.16
N ALA A 137 5.61 -10.07 -9.57
CA ALA A 137 5.29 -10.97 -10.68
C ALA A 137 5.30 -10.28 -12.07
N GLY A 138 5.62 -8.99 -12.15
CA GLY A 138 5.60 -8.21 -13.40
C GLY A 138 4.20 -8.02 -14.00
N ARG A 139 3.12 -8.27 -13.24
CA ARG A 139 1.72 -8.18 -13.69
C ARG A 139 1.24 -6.73 -13.68
N TRP A 140 1.76 -5.91 -14.59
CA TRP A 140 1.61 -4.45 -14.57
C TRP A 140 0.16 -3.93 -14.51
N PHE A 141 -0.77 -4.56 -15.23
CA PHE A 141 -2.17 -4.15 -15.16
C PHE A 141 -2.80 -4.44 -13.79
N ASP A 142 -2.46 -5.57 -13.17
CA ASP A 142 -2.91 -5.89 -11.82
C ASP A 142 -2.24 -4.97 -10.78
N VAL A 143 -0.98 -4.57 -10.97
CA VAL A 143 -0.33 -3.53 -10.14
C VAL A 143 -1.16 -2.26 -10.17
N TRP A 144 -1.47 -1.75 -11.36
CA TRP A 144 -2.27 -0.54 -11.52
C TRP A 144 -3.64 -0.68 -10.83
N ALA A 145 -4.39 -1.73 -11.16
CA ALA A 145 -5.74 -1.93 -10.63
C ALA A 145 -5.77 -2.05 -9.11
N MET A 146 -4.87 -2.82 -8.51
CA MET A 146 -4.86 -3.04 -7.06
C MET A 146 -4.34 -1.83 -6.30
N SER A 147 -3.34 -1.10 -6.84
CA SER A 147 -2.84 0.14 -6.25
C SER A 147 -3.93 1.22 -6.24
N SER A 148 -4.63 1.39 -7.37
CA SER A 148 -5.73 2.35 -7.50
C SER A 148 -6.89 2.02 -6.58
N LEU A 149 -7.25 0.74 -6.42
CA LEU A 149 -8.28 0.35 -5.48
C LEU A 149 -7.87 0.66 -4.04
N ALA A 150 -6.64 0.34 -3.64
CA ALA A 150 -6.15 0.60 -2.29
C ALA A 150 -6.21 2.09 -1.90
N ILE A 151 -5.70 2.98 -2.75
CA ILE A 151 -5.68 4.41 -2.45
C ILE A 151 -7.09 5.03 -2.51
N ARG A 152 -7.97 4.57 -3.41
CA ARG A 152 -9.35 5.05 -3.48
C ARG A 152 -10.19 4.62 -2.28
N LEU A 153 -10.00 3.40 -1.78
CA LEU A 153 -10.62 2.96 -0.53
C LEU A 153 -10.07 3.75 0.66
N SER A 154 -8.77 4.05 0.67
CA SER A 154 -8.16 4.92 1.69
C SER A 154 -8.82 6.30 1.72
N ASN A 155 -9.07 6.90 0.55
CA ASN A 155 -9.77 8.19 0.43
C ASN A 155 -11.24 8.09 0.86
N ALA A 156 -11.94 7.02 0.49
CA ALA A 156 -13.34 6.79 0.89
C ALA A 156 -13.50 6.62 2.41
N MET A 157 -12.47 6.13 3.09
CA MET A 157 -12.38 6.07 4.55
C MET A 157 -11.84 7.36 5.18
N GLY A 158 -11.34 8.31 4.39
CA GLY A 158 -10.77 9.57 4.87
C GLY A 158 -9.39 9.42 5.53
N LEU A 159 -8.62 8.37 5.20
CA LEU A 159 -7.32 8.10 5.83
C LEU A 159 -6.23 9.13 5.43
N ASN A 160 -6.50 9.94 4.41
CA ASN A 160 -5.66 11.05 3.96
C ASN A 160 -5.72 12.29 4.88
N PHE A 161 -6.61 12.30 5.86
CA PHE A 161 -6.70 13.35 6.88
C PHE A 161 -6.09 12.88 8.20
N SER A 162 -5.42 13.80 8.91
CA SER A 162 -5.04 13.57 10.32
C SER A 162 -6.27 13.43 11.20
N ASP A 163 -6.13 12.73 12.33
CA ASP A 163 -7.25 12.39 13.22
C ASP A 163 -7.98 13.65 13.72
N ASP A 164 -7.26 14.72 14.04
CA ASP A 164 -7.85 15.97 14.50
C ASP A 164 -8.62 16.70 13.39
N GLN A 165 -8.15 16.63 12.15
CA GLN A 165 -8.90 17.17 11.03
C GLN A 165 -10.12 16.32 10.69
N GLN A 166 -10.05 14.99 10.85
CA GLN A 166 -11.21 14.12 10.66
C GLN A 166 -12.34 14.46 11.65
N LYS A 167 -12.02 14.92 12.86
CA LYS A 167 -13.00 15.47 13.82
C LYS A 167 -13.58 16.79 13.34
N SER A 168 -12.79 17.65 12.70
CA SER A 168 -13.23 18.94 12.13
C SER A 168 -14.14 18.81 10.90
N ILE A 169 -14.17 17.65 10.23
CA ILE A 169 -15.10 17.38 9.14
C ILE A 169 -16.54 17.42 9.69
N SER A 170 -17.44 18.15 9.01
CA SER A 170 -18.86 18.22 9.42
C SER A 170 -19.45 16.82 9.60
N GLU A 171 -20.32 16.63 10.60
CA GLU A 171 -20.92 15.33 10.90
C GLU A 171 -21.57 14.69 9.65
N ARG A 172 -22.29 15.50 8.85
CA ARG A 172 -22.89 15.08 7.58
C ARG A 172 -21.89 14.50 6.58
N MET A 173 -20.68 15.06 6.53
CA MET A 173 -19.62 14.56 5.65
C MET A 173 -18.93 13.34 6.26
N ARG A 174 -18.77 13.28 7.59
CA ARG A 174 -18.24 12.11 8.29
C ARG A 174 -19.13 10.87 8.12
N HIS A 175 -20.45 11.04 8.13
CA HIS A 175 -21.43 9.98 7.81
C HIS A 175 -21.30 9.42 6.39
N LYS A 176 -20.54 10.07 5.50
CA LYS A 176 -20.24 9.56 4.15
C LYS A 176 -18.94 8.73 4.10
N LEU A 177 -18.12 8.76 5.16
CA LEU A 177 -16.90 7.99 5.23
C LEU A 177 -17.22 6.54 5.57
N LEU A 178 -16.53 5.60 4.93
CA LEU A 178 -16.73 4.16 5.13
C LEU A 178 -16.05 3.62 6.41
N ILE A 179 -15.80 4.47 7.40
CA ILE A 179 -15.06 4.10 8.61
C ILE A 179 -15.69 4.65 9.88
N HIS A 180 -15.57 3.87 10.95
CA HIS A 180 -15.94 4.29 12.30
C HIS A 180 -14.80 5.07 12.97
N GLU A 181 -15.10 5.77 14.08
CA GLU A 181 -14.08 6.43 14.90
C GLU A 181 -13.02 5.43 15.38
N PRO A 182 -11.74 5.82 15.43
CA PRO A 182 -10.68 4.93 15.86
C PRO A 182 -10.83 4.55 17.35
N ARG A 183 -10.49 3.31 17.69
CA ARG A 183 -10.74 2.74 19.04
C ARG A 183 -9.52 2.72 19.96
N SER A 184 -8.32 2.92 19.42
CA SER A 184 -7.05 2.84 20.15
C SER A 184 -5.94 3.57 19.38
N TYR A 185 -4.81 3.82 20.03
CA TYR A 185 -3.61 4.34 19.35
C TYR A 185 -3.11 3.42 18.25
N THR A 186 -3.20 2.09 18.44
CA THR A 186 -2.90 1.12 17.39
C THR A 186 -3.82 1.30 16.17
N ASP A 187 -5.11 1.53 16.37
CA ASP A 187 -6.07 1.74 15.26
C ASP A 187 -5.77 3.06 14.52
N ILE A 188 -5.47 4.13 15.26
CA ILE A 188 -5.03 5.42 14.70
C ILE A 188 -3.79 5.24 13.82
N GLU A 189 -2.74 4.62 14.36
CA GLU A 189 -1.48 4.49 13.63
C GLU A 189 -1.59 3.47 12.50
N LEU A 190 -2.42 2.42 12.64
CA LEU A 190 -2.67 1.47 11.55
C LEU A 190 -3.35 2.16 10.35
N ARG A 191 -4.34 3.03 10.59
CA ARG A 191 -5.00 3.84 9.55
C ARG A 191 -3.99 4.72 8.79
N ARG A 192 -3.13 5.41 9.55
CA ARG A 192 -2.06 6.25 9.01
C ARG A 192 -1.06 5.43 8.19
N ASN A 193 -0.61 4.29 8.71
CA ASN A 193 0.31 3.40 8.01
C ASN A 193 -0.31 2.82 6.73
N VAL A 194 -1.57 2.38 6.77
CA VAL A 194 -2.27 1.85 5.59
C VAL A 194 -2.37 2.90 4.49
N PHE A 195 -2.73 4.15 4.84
CA PHE A 195 -2.72 5.26 3.89
C PHE A 195 -1.33 5.47 3.28
N TRP A 196 -0.29 5.58 4.10
CA TRP A 196 1.07 5.82 3.62
C TRP A 196 1.64 4.66 2.81
N CYS A 197 1.31 3.41 3.15
CA CYS A 197 1.65 2.25 2.34
C CYS A 197 0.96 2.28 0.98
N ALA A 198 -0.35 2.55 0.93
CA ALA A 198 -1.07 2.73 -0.34
C ALA A 198 -0.50 3.92 -1.14
N TYR A 199 -0.16 5.00 -0.44
CA TYR A 199 0.43 6.19 -1.05
C TYR A 199 1.76 5.84 -1.72
N ALA A 200 2.71 5.32 -0.96
CA ALA A 200 4.05 5.02 -1.46
C ALA A 200 4.02 3.98 -2.57
N LEU A 201 3.19 2.95 -2.44
CA LEU A 201 3.08 1.89 -3.44
C LEU A 201 2.69 2.46 -4.81
N GLN A 202 1.69 3.33 -4.87
CA GLN A 202 1.30 3.99 -6.12
C GLN A 202 2.45 4.84 -6.68
N ARG A 203 3.22 5.52 -5.84
CA ARG A 203 4.29 6.44 -6.27
C ARG A 203 5.47 5.65 -6.82
N TYR A 204 5.94 4.65 -6.09
CA TYR A 204 7.08 3.84 -6.52
C TYR A 204 6.77 2.96 -7.72
N HIS A 205 5.59 2.35 -7.79
CA HIS A 205 5.29 1.38 -8.84
C HIS A 205 4.74 2.01 -10.11
N LEU A 206 4.15 3.21 -10.03
CA LEU A 206 3.51 3.87 -11.16
C LEU A 206 4.17 5.19 -11.57
N PHE A 207 5.33 5.61 -11.00
CA PHE A 207 5.94 6.89 -11.40
C PHE A 207 6.32 6.96 -12.89
N VAL A 208 6.73 5.84 -13.50
CA VAL A 208 7.06 5.74 -14.93
C VAL A 208 5.84 5.58 -15.82
N SER A 209 4.67 5.34 -15.22
CA SER A 209 3.45 5.12 -15.96
C SER A 209 2.96 6.42 -16.61
N PRO A 210 2.30 6.36 -17.78
CA PRO A 210 1.60 7.50 -18.37
C PRO A 210 0.32 7.91 -17.60
N TRP A 211 -0.07 7.18 -16.57
CA TRP A 211 -1.29 7.46 -15.80
C TRP A 211 -1.04 8.45 -14.68
N CYS A 212 -2.03 9.30 -14.40
CA CYS A 212 -2.02 10.13 -13.21
C CYS A 212 -2.20 9.28 -11.94
N PHE A 213 -1.67 9.79 -10.83
CA PHE A 213 -1.99 9.27 -9.51
C PHE A 213 -3.44 9.56 -9.12
N ASP A 214 -4.03 8.69 -8.29
CA ASP A 214 -5.44 8.74 -7.89
C ASP A 214 -5.71 9.75 -6.76
N ILE A 215 -4.67 10.36 -6.19
CA ILE A 215 -4.78 11.45 -5.21
C ILE A 215 -3.63 12.46 -5.43
N ASN A 216 -3.97 13.75 -5.41
CA ASN A 216 -2.97 14.81 -5.43
C ASN A 216 -2.40 15.03 -4.03
N ASP A 217 -1.14 15.45 -3.97
CA ASP A 217 -0.48 15.76 -2.69
C ASP A 217 -1.17 16.90 -1.92
N GLU A 218 -1.83 17.82 -2.64
CA GLU A 218 -2.60 18.93 -2.07
C GLU A 218 -3.85 18.46 -1.29
N ASP A 219 -4.36 17.27 -1.57
CA ASP A 219 -5.53 16.68 -0.92
C ASP A 219 -5.16 15.86 0.34
N ILE A 220 -3.90 15.95 0.79
CA ILE A 220 -3.36 15.15 1.89
C ILE A 220 -3.00 16.05 3.07
N ASN A 221 -3.65 15.80 4.21
CA ASN A 221 -3.39 16.49 5.47
C ASN A 221 -2.99 15.53 6.60
N GLN A 222 -2.59 14.31 6.24
CA GLN A 222 -2.10 13.29 7.16
C GLN A 222 -0.67 13.60 7.61
N THR A 223 -0.37 13.31 8.87
CA THR A 223 0.99 13.38 9.42
C THR A 223 1.82 12.17 8.99
N LEU A 224 3.14 12.32 8.91
CA LEU A 224 4.06 11.20 8.71
C LEU A 224 3.84 10.11 9.79
N PRO A 225 4.14 8.83 9.46
CA PRO A 225 3.91 7.70 10.36
C PRO A 225 4.79 7.77 11.62
N ALA A 226 4.34 7.13 12.69
CA ALA A 226 5.16 6.88 13.88
C ALA A 226 6.30 5.89 13.58
N THR A 227 7.20 5.74 14.55
CA THR A 227 8.16 4.63 14.53
C THR A 227 7.47 3.27 14.61
N LEU A 228 8.11 2.24 14.05
CA LEU A 228 7.60 0.86 14.13
C LEU A 228 7.47 0.41 15.59
N GLU A 229 8.44 0.80 16.43
CA GLU A 229 8.47 0.49 17.86
C GLU A 229 7.22 1.02 18.57
N SER A 230 6.89 2.30 18.41
CA SER A 230 5.70 2.91 19.01
C SER A 230 4.42 2.27 18.47
N PHE A 231 4.37 1.99 17.18
CA PHE A 231 3.21 1.34 16.56
C PHE A 231 2.94 -0.05 17.16
N GLU A 232 3.97 -0.87 17.29
CA GLU A 232 3.85 -2.23 17.83
C GLU A 232 3.63 -2.28 19.34
N ALA A 233 4.14 -1.29 20.07
CA ALA A 233 3.82 -1.09 21.48
C ALA A 233 2.38 -0.60 21.70
N GLY A 234 1.72 -0.07 20.66
CA GLY A 234 0.38 0.49 20.74
C GLY A 234 0.31 1.79 21.55
N THR A 235 1.40 2.56 21.55
CA THR A 235 1.53 3.81 22.32
C THR A 235 1.72 5.01 21.40
N ASP A 236 1.14 6.14 21.79
CA ASP A 236 1.45 7.43 21.18
C ASP A 236 2.74 8.00 21.79
N ASP A 237 3.66 8.44 20.94
CA ASP A 237 4.88 9.11 21.37
C ASP A 237 4.64 10.56 21.80
N GLY A 238 3.45 11.10 21.50
CA GLY A 238 3.02 12.45 21.87
C GLY A 238 3.84 13.55 21.20
N ARG A 239 4.63 13.20 20.18
CA ARG A 239 5.54 14.13 19.50
C ARG A 239 4.89 14.63 18.21
N GLU A 240 5.13 15.89 17.90
CA GLU A 240 4.71 16.46 16.63
C GLU A 240 5.39 15.74 15.46
N ARG A 241 4.66 15.65 14.34
CA ARG A 241 5.09 14.95 13.13
C ARG A 241 4.87 15.85 11.94
N GLN A 242 5.82 15.82 11.02
CA GLN A 242 5.71 16.55 9.77
C GLN A 242 4.53 16.05 8.94
N THR A 243 4.08 16.87 8.00
CA THR A 243 3.11 16.51 6.96
C THR A 243 3.77 16.70 5.59
N ILE A 244 3.09 16.28 4.53
CA ILE A 244 3.54 16.55 3.15
C ILE A 244 3.69 18.06 2.84
N LEU A 245 3.01 18.91 3.61
CA LEU A 245 3.01 20.37 3.49
C LEU A 245 4.06 21.05 4.37
N SER A 246 4.78 20.31 5.22
CA SER A 246 5.84 20.87 6.06
C SER A 246 6.95 21.48 5.21
N SER A 247 7.33 22.72 5.51
CA SER A 247 8.37 23.46 4.78
C SER A 247 9.75 22.82 4.92
N ASP A 248 9.98 22.13 6.05
CA ASP A 248 11.21 21.43 6.40
C ASP A 248 11.16 19.93 6.11
N LEU A 249 10.18 19.46 5.34
CA LEU A 249 9.93 18.03 5.09
C LEU A 249 11.19 17.27 4.65
N PHE A 250 12.03 17.87 3.81
CA PHE A 250 13.23 17.22 3.27
C PHE A 250 14.54 17.62 3.95
N THR A 251 14.49 18.57 4.88
CA THR A 251 15.69 19.18 5.48
C THR A 251 15.83 18.87 6.97
N ALA A 252 14.72 18.64 7.66
CA ALA A 252 14.70 18.24 9.06
C ALA A 252 14.21 16.79 9.19
N HIS A 253 14.92 16.02 10.02
CA HIS A 253 14.58 14.64 10.39
C HIS A 253 14.53 14.55 11.91
N SER A 254 13.32 14.39 12.43
CA SER A 254 13.09 14.27 13.87
C SER A 254 13.43 12.86 14.37
N ASP A 255 13.76 12.73 15.65
CA ASP A 255 14.11 11.44 16.27
C ASP A 255 12.95 10.42 16.30
N ASN A 256 11.71 10.88 16.10
CA ASN A 256 10.53 10.01 15.98
C ASN A 256 10.20 9.61 14.54
N LEU A 257 11.17 9.78 13.63
CA LEU A 257 11.11 9.33 12.25
C LEU A 257 12.05 8.14 12.07
N ASP A 258 11.55 7.05 11.51
CA ASP A 258 12.38 5.88 11.17
C ASP A 258 12.44 5.64 9.66
N ASP A 259 12.96 4.48 9.28
CA ASP A 259 13.16 4.07 7.89
C ASP A 259 11.90 4.18 7.02
N PHE A 260 10.73 3.84 7.58
CA PHE A 260 9.45 3.97 6.90
C PHE A 260 9.10 5.45 6.67
N GLY A 261 9.32 6.29 7.66
CA GLY A 261 9.14 7.74 7.51
C GLY A 261 10.00 8.32 6.38
N ILE A 262 11.27 7.90 6.28
CA ILE A 262 12.17 8.28 5.18
C ILE A 262 11.68 7.73 3.83
N TYR A 263 11.24 6.47 3.79
CA TYR A 263 10.64 5.87 2.60
C TYR A 263 9.43 6.67 2.09
N ILE A 264 8.57 7.17 2.98
CA ILE A 264 7.46 8.05 2.60
C ILE A 264 7.94 9.40 2.06
N LYS A 265 8.95 10.03 2.69
CA LYS A 265 9.54 11.27 2.16
C LYS A 265 10.06 11.08 0.73
N CYS A 266 10.75 9.97 0.46
CA CYS A 266 11.21 9.66 -0.90
C CYS A 266 10.04 9.47 -1.88
N ALA A 267 8.94 8.82 -1.47
CA ALA A 267 7.73 8.71 -2.30
C ALA A 267 7.11 10.07 -2.61
N ILE A 268 7.09 11.00 -1.66
CA ILE A 268 6.61 12.37 -1.84
C ILE A 268 7.47 13.11 -2.86
N MET A 269 8.79 12.98 -2.78
CA MET A 269 9.69 13.58 -3.75
C MET A 269 9.44 13.04 -5.18
N LEU A 270 9.24 11.73 -5.32
CA LEU A 270 8.84 11.12 -6.60
C LEU A 270 7.51 11.66 -7.11
N SER A 271 6.53 11.87 -6.22
CA SER A 271 5.24 12.46 -6.57
C SER A 271 5.40 13.85 -7.19
N ARG A 272 6.18 14.74 -6.55
CA ARG A 272 6.45 16.09 -7.04
C ARG A 272 7.12 16.08 -8.42
N ILE A 273 8.08 15.18 -8.65
CA ILE A 273 8.75 15.02 -9.95
C ILE A 273 7.77 14.51 -11.02
N HIS A 274 6.98 13.49 -10.70
CA HIS A 274 6.02 12.91 -11.64
C HIS A 274 4.96 13.94 -12.08
N VAL A 275 4.44 14.74 -11.14
CA VAL A 275 3.48 15.83 -11.45
C VAL A 275 4.10 16.86 -12.37
N LEU A 276 5.35 17.28 -12.09
CA LEU A 276 6.10 18.19 -12.94
C LEU A 276 6.24 17.63 -14.37
N GLN A 277 6.65 16.36 -14.49
CA GLN A 277 6.81 15.68 -15.78
C GLN A 277 5.49 15.60 -16.56
N HIS A 278 4.39 15.22 -15.91
CA HIS A 278 3.11 15.01 -16.59
C HIS A 278 2.36 16.30 -16.90
N ARG A 279 2.37 17.29 -16.00
CA ARG A 279 1.49 18.48 -16.11
C ARG A 279 2.21 19.75 -16.57
N HIS A 280 3.52 19.85 -16.36
CA HIS A 280 4.25 21.10 -16.55
C HIS A 280 5.23 21.01 -17.72
N LEU A 281 5.99 19.92 -17.84
CA LEU A 281 6.99 19.80 -18.91
C LEU A 281 6.40 19.82 -20.32
N GLN A 282 5.17 19.33 -20.51
CA GLN A 282 4.49 19.38 -21.82
C GLN A 282 4.24 20.80 -22.34
N LYS A 283 4.37 21.83 -21.49
CA LYS A 283 4.15 23.24 -21.87
C LYS A 283 5.38 23.88 -22.52
N TYR A 284 6.55 23.24 -22.40
CA TYR A 284 7.83 23.80 -22.85
C TYR A 284 8.34 23.06 -24.08
N SER A 285 8.96 23.79 -25.00
CA SER A 285 9.45 23.23 -26.27
C SER A 285 10.94 22.93 -26.25
N THR A 286 11.69 23.56 -25.33
CA THR A 286 13.15 23.40 -25.21
C THR A 286 13.58 23.04 -23.80
N VAL A 287 14.76 22.43 -23.65
CA VAL A 287 15.32 22.05 -22.34
C VAL A 287 15.68 23.29 -21.52
N GLU A 288 16.10 24.36 -22.19
CA GLU A 288 16.45 25.65 -21.58
C GLU A 288 15.24 26.30 -20.93
N GLU A 289 14.08 26.30 -21.61
CA GLU A 289 12.80 26.77 -21.06
C GLU A 289 12.38 25.98 -19.83
N VAL A 290 12.53 24.65 -19.88
CA VAL A 290 12.24 23.77 -18.73
C VAL A 290 13.14 24.12 -17.55
N ARG A 291 14.45 24.26 -17.74
CA ARG A 291 15.39 24.61 -16.66
C ARG A 291 15.13 25.99 -16.06
N ALA A 292 14.68 26.93 -16.88
CA ALA A 292 14.30 28.27 -16.43
C ALA A 292 12.92 28.32 -15.78
N SER A 293 12.13 27.24 -15.83
CA SER A 293 10.79 27.20 -15.26
C SER A 293 10.81 27.35 -13.73
N HIS A 294 9.79 28.01 -13.20
CA HIS A 294 9.60 28.16 -11.77
C HIS A 294 9.49 26.78 -11.09
N GLU A 295 8.87 25.82 -11.77
CA GLU A 295 8.67 24.47 -11.26
C GLU A 295 9.99 23.71 -11.08
N ILE A 296 10.93 23.79 -12.04
CA ILE A 296 12.26 23.17 -11.89
C ILE A 296 13.08 23.89 -10.83
N GLN A 297 13.06 25.22 -10.79
CA GLN A 297 13.77 25.99 -9.77
C GLN A 297 13.27 25.66 -8.35
N ALA A 298 11.98 25.40 -8.18
CA ALA A 298 11.42 24.97 -6.90
C ALA A 298 11.94 23.59 -6.47
N ILE A 299 12.11 22.65 -7.40
CA ILE A 299 12.72 21.33 -7.12
C ILE A 299 14.21 21.48 -6.79
N ASP A 300 14.95 22.30 -7.55
CA ASP A 300 16.37 22.55 -7.29
C ASP A 300 16.59 23.20 -5.92
N ALA A 301 15.70 24.10 -5.50
CA ALA A 301 15.72 24.68 -4.16
C ALA A 301 15.48 23.61 -3.08
N MET A 302 14.51 22.71 -3.27
CA MET A 302 14.25 21.61 -2.34
C MET A 302 15.45 20.67 -2.19
N THR A 303 16.08 20.30 -3.31
CA THR A 303 17.22 19.36 -3.31
C THR A 303 18.52 20.00 -2.83
N SER A 304 18.73 21.29 -3.12
CA SER A 304 19.91 22.02 -2.63
C SER A 304 19.89 22.21 -1.12
N ALA A 305 18.71 22.31 -0.51
CA ALA A 305 18.55 22.41 0.93
C ALA A 305 18.80 21.08 1.68
N MET A 306 18.94 19.95 0.95
CA MET A 306 19.29 18.64 1.52
C MET A 306 20.81 18.42 1.67
N LYS A 307 21.64 19.32 1.14
CA LYS A 307 23.11 19.26 1.24
C LYS A 307 23.61 19.93 2.51
#